data_AF-I2C5M1-F1
#
_entry.id   AF-I2C5M1-F1
#
_cell.length_a   1.000
_cell.length_b   1.000
_cell.length_c   1.000
_cell.angle_alpha   90.00
_cell.angle_beta   90.00
_cell.angle_gamma   90.00
#
_symmetry.space_group_name_H-M   'P 1'
#
loop_
_entity.id
_entity.type
_entity.pdbx_description
1 polymer ?
#
loop_
_entity_poly.entity_id
_entity_poly.type
_entity_poly.pdbx_seq_one_letter_code
_entity_poly.pdbx_strand_id
1 'polypeptide(L)'
;MKGIYQITNKHNGKKYIGSSINVFKRWEQHINDLHYGVHHSHILQKDWDKHSLNDFTFEILEHVEKKKDLLKIEQMWLDGEDTDGLYNVLSSTTMRSISAPSSFVEDVFYCKNLSERTLHLLKKNLIIHEKKGKLLHSGNNRYDYSKTWFNKNSGGAVQQLKLNMNNYFYNQTKSTSQERCWTTFTQYARQLEFKGNKKRFVPLNGQELKEKKSYLCFAANCFPNSFLIAKYNELSSLDEDTYALSLILKWIINCGNINKPLTVFIPSMRMEKLLSQWIYNI
;
A
#
# COMPACT_ATOMS: atom_id res chain seq x y z
N MET A 1 9.08 -6.08 23.22
CA MET A 1 8.86 -5.56 24.60
C MET A 1 7.41 -5.11 24.74
N LYS A 2 6.78 -5.40 25.88
CA LYS A 2 5.37 -5.06 26.18
C LYS A 2 5.31 -3.84 27.10
N GLY A 3 4.48 -2.86 26.78
CA GLY A 3 4.46 -1.63 27.56
C GLY A 3 3.65 -0.51 26.94
N ILE A 4 3.72 0.63 27.61
CA ILE A 4 3.21 1.92 27.17
C ILE A 4 4.33 2.68 26.45
N TYR A 5 3.97 3.36 25.38
CA TYR A 5 4.89 4.17 24.59
C TYR A 5 4.26 5.50 24.21
N GLN A 6 5.10 6.43 23.77
CA GLN A 6 4.67 7.66 23.14
C GLN A 6 5.35 7.90 21.79
N ILE A 7 4.67 8.67 20.93
CA ILE A 7 5.19 9.27 19.70
C ILE A 7 5.01 10.78 19.82
N THR A 8 6.10 11.54 19.84
CA THR A 8 6.05 12.99 20.09
C THR A 8 6.54 13.76 18.87
N ASN A 9 5.82 14.80 18.46
CA ASN A 9 6.28 15.74 17.44
C ASN A 9 7.18 16.81 18.07
N LYS A 10 8.42 16.91 17.60
CA LYS A 10 9.42 17.84 18.14
C LYS A 10 9.08 19.32 17.90
N HIS A 11 8.26 19.64 16.91
CA HIS A 11 7.95 21.03 16.54
C HIS A 11 6.88 21.66 17.43
N ASN A 12 5.86 20.89 17.81
CA ASN A 12 4.72 21.42 18.57
C ASN A 12 4.53 20.74 19.94
N GLY A 13 5.36 19.75 20.28
CA GLY A 13 5.31 19.02 21.55
C GLY A 13 4.13 18.08 21.71
N LYS A 14 3.25 17.96 20.72
CA LYS A 14 2.08 17.07 20.78
C LYS A 14 2.52 15.60 20.78
N LYS A 15 1.77 14.76 21.49
CA LYS A 15 2.13 13.35 21.70
C LYS A 15 0.97 12.39 21.49
N TYR A 16 1.29 11.23 20.96
CA TYR A 16 0.40 10.08 20.89
C TYR A 16 0.87 9.06 21.93
N ILE A 17 0.00 8.66 22.85
CA ILE A 17 0.28 7.61 23.84
C ILE A 17 -0.46 6.33 23.41
N GLY A 18 0.18 5.18 23.56
CA GLY A 18 -0.48 3.91 23.29
C GLY A 18 0.15 2.75 24.03
N SER A 19 -0.57 1.63 24.10
CA SER A 19 -0.07 0.39 24.66
C SER A 19 0.12 -0.71 23.61
N SER A 20 1.02 -1.66 23.88
CA SER A 20 1.20 -2.85 23.03
C SER A 20 1.87 -4.00 23.76
N ILE A 21 1.55 -5.23 23.35
CA ILE A 21 2.33 -6.44 23.71
C ILE A 21 3.71 -6.47 23.05
N ASN A 22 3.87 -5.75 21.93
CA ASN A 22 5.14 -5.57 21.23
C ASN A 22 5.21 -4.13 20.68
N VAL A 23 5.84 -3.25 21.46
CA VAL A 23 5.97 -1.82 21.16
C VAL A 23 6.67 -1.58 19.83
N PHE A 24 7.81 -2.25 19.57
CA PHE A 24 8.56 -2.06 18.33
C PHE A 24 7.75 -2.42 17.07
N LYS A 25 7.05 -3.55 17.10
CA LYS A 25 6.15 -3.93 15.99
C LYS A 25 5.00 -2.95 15.82
N ARG A 26 4.49 -2.39 16.92
CA ARG A 26 3.41 -1.40 16.88
C ARG A 26 3.90 -0.08 16.28
N TRP A 27 5.11 0.39 16.61
CA TRP A 27 5.72 1.57 15.98
C TRP A 27 5.91 1.41 14.49
N GLU A 28 6.41 0.26 14.02
CA GLU A 28 6.49 -0.03 12.58
C GLU A 28 5.12 0.08 11.91
N GLN A 29 4.07 -0.40 12.57
CA GLN A 29 2.71 -0.27 12.06
C GLN A 29 2.26 1.20 12.00
N HIS A 30 2.48 1.99 13.06
CA HIS A 30 2.17 3.42 13.06
C HIS A 30 2.85 4.15 11.91
N ILE A 31 4.16 3.95 11.73
CA ILE A 31 4.94 4.59 10.66
C ILE A 31 4.40 4.18 9.29
N ASN A 32 4.04 2.90 9.10
CA ASN A 32 3.43 2.44 7.87
C ASN A 32 2.06 3.10 7.64
N ASP A 33 1.18 3.08 8.62
CA ASP A 33 -0.17 3.64 8.49
C ASP A 33 -0.10 5.14 8.20
N LEU A 34 0.82 5.87 8.85
CA LEU A 34 1.12 7.28 8.59
C LEU A 34 1.67 7.51 7.18
N HIS A 35 2.60 6.67 6.73
CA HIS A 35 3.15 6.77 5.38
C HIS A 35 2.11 6.55 4.28
N TYR A 36 1.09 5.71 4.54
CA TYR A 36 0.02 5.43 3.59
C TYR A 36 -1.22 6.33 3.77
N GLY A 37 -1.24 7.26 4.72
CA GLY A 37 -2.37 8.16 4.93
C GLY A 37 -3.58 7.51 5.60
N VAL A 38 -3.40 6.39 6.30
CA VAL A 38 -4.48 5.56 6.87
C VAL A 38 -4.42 5.46 8.39
N HIS A 39 -3.61 6.28 9.04
CA HIS A 39 -3.45 6.26 10.48
C HIS A 39 -4.75 6.63 11.21
N HIS A 40 -5.05 5.95 12.32
CA HIS A 40 -6.32 6.14 13.05
C HIS A 40 -6.43 7.49 13.76
N SER A 41 -5.31 8.09 14.17
CA SER A 41 -5.29 9.49 14.58
C SER A 41 -5.09 10.38 13.36
N HIS A 42 -6.18 11.02 12.93
CA HIS A 42 -6.16 11.98 11.83
C HIS A 42 -5.38 13.26 12.18
N ILE A 43 -5.25 13.59 13.47
CA ILE A 43 -4.46 14.74 13.94
C ILE A 43 -2.97 14.43 13.75
N LEU A 44 -2.52 13.24 14.19
CA LEU A 44 -1.15 12.80 13.97
C LEU A 44 -0.85 12.65 12.47
N GLN A 45 -1.79 12.13 11.67
CA GLN A 45 -1.63 12.04 10.22
C GLN A 45 -1.40 13.41 9.58
N LYS A 46 -2.22 14.41 9.93
CA LYS A 46 -2.10 15.78 9.40
C LYS A 46 -0.75 16.44 9.73
N ASP A 47 -0.23 16.20 10.93
CA ASP A 47 1.08 16.71 11.31
C ASP A 47 2.21 15.91 10.65
N TRP A 48 2.05 14.59 10.53
CA TRP A 48 2.99 13.73 9.82
C TRP A 48 3.14 14.13 8.34
N ASP A 49 2.05 14.47 7.66
CA ASP A 49 2.08 14.87 6.26
C ASP A 49 2.86 16.18 6.02
N LYS A 50 3.07 16.98 7.07
CA LYS A 50 3.83 18.25 7.02
C LYS A 50 5.31 18.08 7.38
N HIS A 51 5.69 16.96 7.98
CA HIS A 51 6.98 16.77 8.64
C HIS A 51 7.63 15.44 8.23
N SER A 52 8.91 15.27 8.58
CA SER A 52 9.69 14.07 8.28
C SER A 52 9.72 13.12 9.49
N LEU A 53 10.02 11.84 9.28
CA LEU A 53 10.21 10.86 10.39
C LEU A 53 11.16 11.37 11.50
N ASN A 54 12.22 12.11 11.12
CA ASN A 54 13.21 12.66 12.06
C ASN A 54 12.64 13.77 12.97
N ASP A 55 11.49 14.32 12.62
CA ASP A 55 10.77 15.33 13.42
C ASP A 55 9.95 14.71 14.54
N PHE A 56 9.89 13.38 14.62
CA PHE A 56 9.18 12.65 15.67
C PHE A 56 10.14 11.86 16.56
N THR A 57 9.84 11.75 17.85
CA THR A 57 10.51 10.82 18.79
C THR A 57 9.59 9.66 19.14
N PHE A 58 10.18 8.50 19.39
CA PHE A 58 9.50 7.28 19.77
C PHE A 58 10.11 6.78 21.07
N GLU A 59 9.33 6.78 22.14
CA GLU A 59 9.83 6.56 23.50
C GLU A 59 8.96 5.55 24.24
N ILE A 60 9.59 4.73 25.06
CA ILE A 60 8.91 3.80 25.96
C ILE A 60 8.68 4.55 27.26
N LEU A 61 7.42 4.59 27.70
CA LEU A 61 7.04 5.22 28.97
C LEU A 61 7.11 4.21 30.12
N GLU A 62 6.56 3.00 29.91
CA GLU A 62 6.44 2.02 30.99
C GLU A 62 6.45 0.58 30.45
N HIS A 63 7.18 -0.32 31.11
CA HIS A 63 7.09 -1.75 30.84
C HIS A 63 5.95 -2.38 31.64
N VAL A 64 5.11 -3.19 30.99
CA VAL A 64 3.92 -3.78 31.63
C VAL A 64 4.01 -5.30 31.63
N GLU A 65 3.97 -5.92 32.81
CA GLU A 65 4.13 -7.38 32.94
C GLU A 65 2.89 -8.18 32.54
N LYS A 66 1.68 -7.69 32.83
CA LYS A 66 0.43 -8.42 32.57
C LYS A 66 -0.35 -7.74 31.45
N LYS A 67 -0.70 -8.51 30.41
CA LYS A 67 -1.41 -7.97 29.23
C LYS A 67 -2.72 -7.26 29.60
N LYS A 68 -3.44 -7.77 30.60
CA LYS A 68 -4.72 -7.21 31.05
C LYS A 68 -4.60 -5.78 31.61
N ASP A 69 -3.42 -5.39 32.07
CA ASP A 69 -3.21 -4.09 32.71
C ASP A 69 -2.84 -3.00 31.69
N LEU A 70 -2.52 -3.36 30.44
CA LEU A 70 -2.09 -2.42 29.40
C LEU A 70 -3.08 -1.27 29.17
N LEU A 71 -4.37 -1.57 29.03
CA LEU A 71 -5.40 -0.55 28.78
C LEU A 71 -5.59 0.36 30.00
N LYS A 72 -5.54 -0.21 31.21
CA LYS A 72 -5.68 0.56 32.44
C LYS A 72 -4.52 1.54 32.60
N ILE A 73 -3.29 1.07 32.38
CA ILE A 73 -2.08 1.87 32.51
C ILE A 73 -2.00 2.91 31.39
N GLU A 74 -2.38 2.57 30.15
CA GLU A 74 -2.51 3.55 29.05
C GLU A 74 -3.46 4.70 29.43
N GLN A 75 -4.62 4.38 30.00
CA GLN A 75 -5.58 5.40 30.44
C GLN A 75 -4.99 6.29 31.54
N MET A 76 -4.26 5.72 32.50
CA MET A 76 -3.59 6.51 33.55
C MET A 76 -2.57 7.51 32.97
N TRP A 77 -1.83 7.12 31.93
CA TRP A 77 -0.91 8.02 31.23
C TRP A 77 -1.64 9.09 30.44
N LEU A 78 -2.78 8.77 29.82
CA LEU A 78 -3.61 9.76 29.11
C LEU A 78 -4.25 10.77 30.07
N ASP A 79 -4.75 10.32 31.22
CA ASP A 79 -5.40 11.16 32.21
C ASP A 79 -4.45 12.18 32.87
N GLY A 80 -3.13 11.92 32.79
CA GLY A 80 -2.08 12.80 33.29
C GLY A 80 -1.67 13.91 32.32
N GLU A 81 -2.27 14.00 31.14
CA GLU A 81 -1.86 14.91 30.07
C GLU A 81 -2.93 15.94 29.71
N ASP A 82 -2.51 17.09 29.21
CA ASP A 82 -3.43 18.08 28.66
C ASP A 82 -4.02 17.60 27.32
N THR A 83 -5.35 17.62 27.19
CA THR A 83 -6.09 17.12 26.03
C THR A 83 -5.69 17.82 24.73
N ASP A 84 -5.33 19.10 24.77
CA ASP A 84 -4.94 19.87 23.59
C ASP A 84 -3.54 19.48 23.06
N GLY A 85 -2.73 18.86 23.93
CA GLY A 85 -1.41 18.32 23.63
C GLY A 85 -1.42 16.89 23.08
N LEU A 86 -2.58 16.24 23.00
CA LEU A 86 -2.68 14.84 22.61
C LEU A 86 -3.11 14.63 21.16
N TYR A 87 -2.45 13.67 20.52
CA TYR A 87 -2.89 13.07 19.27
C TYR A 87 -3.91 11.94 19.47
N ASN A 88 -4.10 11.48 20.70
CA ASN A 88 -5.10 10.50 21.05
C ASN A 88 -6.49 11.09 20.84
N VAL A 89 -7.16 10.64 19.79
CA VAL A 89 -8.57 10.95 19.60
C VAL A 89 -9.34 9.97 20.49
N LEU A 90 -10.07 10.49 21.49
CA LEU A 90 -10.96 9.67 22.32
C LEU A 90 -11.84 8.82 21.41
N SER A 91 -11.65 7.50 21.42
CA SER A 91 -12.68 6.58 20.94
C SER A 91 -13.74 6.46 22.03
N SER A 92 -14.39 7.57 22.39
CA SER A 92 -15.52 7.58 23.33
C SER A 92 -16.75 7.01 22.64
N THR A 93 -16.70 5.76 22.20
CA THR A 93 -17.88 4.94 21.94
C THR A 93 -17.43 3.51 21.69
N THR A 94 -17.93 2.61 22.54
CA THR A 94 -18.28 1.24 22.17
C THR A 94 -18.64 1.19 20.69
N MET A 95 -17.94 0.34 19.92
CA MET A 95 -18.12 0.14 18.47
C MET A 95 -19.54 0.49 17.98
N ARG A 96 -19.69 1.69 17.44
CA ARG A 96 -20.55 1.90 16.29
C ARG A 96 -19.59 2.20 15.17
N SER A 97 -19.64 1.36 14.14
CA SER A 97 -18.86 1.45 12.91
C SER A 97 -18.43 2.87 12.61
N ILE A 98 -17.13 3.15 12.72
CA ILE A 98 -16.57 4.34 12.09
C ILE A 98 -16.83 4.13 10.61
N SER A 99 -17.62 4.98 9.97
CA SER A 99 -17.78 4.87 8.52
C SER A 99 -16.45 5.10 7.85
N ALA A 100 -16.11 4.23 6.90
CA ALA A 100 -14.95 4.46 6.06
C ALA A 100 -15.10 5.82 5.32
N PRO A 101 -14.02 6.61 5.18
CA PRO A 101 -14.07 7.80 4.33
C PRO A 101 -14.57 7.42 2.92
N SER A 102 -15.52 8.18 2.38
CA SER A 102 -16.16 7.86 1.09
C SER A 102 -15.14 7.67 -0.04
N SER A 103 -14.13 8.55 -0.10
CA SER A 103 -13.04 8.46 -1.08
C SER A 103 -12.24 7.17 -0.97
N PHE A 104 -12.08 6.63 0.24
CA PHE A 104 -11.39 5.36 0.45
C PHE A 104 -12.25 4.18 0.02
N VAL A 105 -13.56 4.21 0.28
CA VAL A 105 -14.51 3.18 -0.21
C VAL A 105 -14.53 3.19 -1.74
N GLU A 106 -14.60 4.36 -2.36
CA GLU A 106 -14.55 4.52 -3.81
C GLU A 106 -13.28 3.93 -4.42
N ASP A 107 -12.13 4.13 -3.77
CA ASP A 107 -10.84 3.58 -4.20
C ASP A 107 -10.77 2.06 -4.10
N VAL A 108 -11.34 1.51 -3.03
CA VAL A 108 -11.33 0.06 -2.75
C VAL A 108 -12.28 -0.70 -3.68
N PHE A 109 -13.37 -0.07 -4.09
CA PHE A 109 -14.33 -0.61 -5.06
C PHE A 109 -14.18 0.00 -6.46
N TYR A 110 -13.03 0.61 -6.76
CA TYR A 110 -12.81 1.40 -7.98
C TYR A 110 -13.13 0.64 -9.27
N CYS A 111 -12.89 -0.68 -9.33
CA CYS A 111 -13.22 -1.49 -10.51
C CYS A 111 -14.72 -1.53 -10.84
N LYS A 112 -15.60 -1.30 -9.85
CA LYS A 112 -17.07 -1.27 -10.01
C LYS A 112 -17.59 0.09 -10.47
N ASN A 113 -16.78 1.15 -10.34
CA ASN A 113 -17.19 2.54 -10.56
C ASN A 113 -16.57 3.17 -11.83
N LEU A 114 -16.04 2.34 -12.73
CA LEU A 114 -15.46 2.83 -13.98
C LEU A 114 -16.54 3.34 -14.94
N SER A 115 -16.32 4.52 -15.51
CA SER A 115 -17.18 5.02 -16.59
C SER A 115 -17.07 4.14 -17.83
N GLU A 116 -18.16 4.01 -18.59
CA GLU A 116 -18.22 3.20 -19.81
C GLU A 116 -17.12 3.57 -20.81
N ARG A 117 -16.83 4.86 -20.95
CA ARG A 117 -15.74 5.35 -21.79
C ARG A 117 -14.38 4.82 -21.33
N THR A 118 -14.11 4.84 -20.03
CA THR A 118 -12.83 4.36 -19.48
C THR A 118 -12.71 2.85 -19.65
N LEU A 119 -13.78 2.11 -19.38
CA LEU A 119 -13.85 0.68 -19.61
C LEU A 119 -13.57 0.32 -21.07
N HIS A 120 -14.21 1.03 -22.01
CA HIS A 120 -13.98 0.85 -23.44
C HIS A 120 -12.52 1.11 -23.83
N LEU A 121 -11.95 2.23 -23.38
CA LEU A 121 -10.55 2.56 -23.65
C LEU A 121 -9.57 1.52 -23.11
N LEU A 122 -9.79 1.03 -21.89
CA LEU A 122 -8.98 -0.02 -21.29
C LEU A 122 -9.08 -1.31 -22.12
N LYS A 123 -10.29 -1.81 -22.40
CA LYS A 123 -10.48 -3.04 -23.17
C LYS A 123 -9.90 -2.95 -24.59
N LYS A 124 -9.92 -1.76 -25.20
CA LYS A 124 -9.37 -1.51 -26.53
C LYS A 124 -7.85 -1.41 -26.55
N ASN A 125 -7.26 -0.72 -25.58
CA ASN A 125 -5.87 -0.27 -25.67
C ASN A 125 -4.91 -0.95 -24.70
N LEU A 126 -5.40 -1.55 -23.60
CA LEU A 126 -4.58 -2.21 -22.60
C LEU A 126 -4.20 -3.62 -23.06
N ILE A 127 -2.90 -3.86 -23.19
CA ILE A 127 -2.33 -5.14 -23.58
C ILE A 127 -1.60 -5.72 -22.37
N ILE A 128 -2.01 -6.92 -21.93
CA ILE A 128 -1.24 -7.66 -20.93
C ILE A 128 -0.06 -8.32 -21.63
N HIS A 129 1.16 -8.07 -21.14
CA HIS A 129 2.37 -8.62 -21.72
C HIS A 129 2.46 -10.13 -21.50
N GLU A 130 2.45 -10.90 -22.58
CA GLU A 130 2.63 -12.35 -22.55
C GLU A 130 4.03 -12.72 -22.04
N LYS A 131 4.08 -13.49 -20.94
CA LYS A 131 5.35 -13.97 -20.37
C LYS A 131 6.02 -14.98 -21.31
N LYS A 132 7.28 -14.72 -21.69
CA LYS A 132 8.09 -15.62 -22.52
C LYS A 132 9.44 -15.92 -21.89
N GLY A 133 9.97 -17.11 -22.18
CA GLY A 133 11.29 -17.57 -21.72
C GLY A 133 11.42 -17.47 -20.20
N LYS A 134 12.49 -16.81 -19.72
CA LYS A 134 12.78 -16.68 -18.28
C LYS A 134 11.68 -16.00 -17.45
N LEU A 135 10.79 -15.22 -18.07
CA LEU A 135 9.67 -14.58 -17.36
C LEU A 135 8.61 -15.58 -16.86
N LEU A 136 8.54 -16.79 -17.43
CA LEU A 136 7.57 -17.83 -17.06
C LEU A 136 7.94 -18.58 -15.76
N HIS A 137 9.20 -18.51 -15.33
CA HIS A 137 9.71 -19.38 -14.26
C HIS A 137 9.53 -18.80 -12.85
N SER A 138 8.78 -17.71 -12.68
CA SER A 138 8.63 -17.04 -11.38
C SER A 138 7.27 -16.36 -11.23
N GLY A 139 6.75 -16.27 -10.01
CA GLY A 139 5.47 -15.60 -9.76
C GLY A 139 4.23 -16.48 -9.91
N ASN A 140 4.42 -17.79 -9.92
CA ASN A 140 3.37 -18.76 -10.27
C ASN A 140 2.55 -19.22 -9.06
N ASN A 141 3.00 -18.97 -7.83
CA ASN A 141 2.22 -19.31 -6.64
C ASN A 141 1.23 -18.21 -6.27
N ARG A 142 0.14 -18.57 -5.59
CA ARG A 142 -0.93 -17.65 -5.16
C ARG A 142 -0.41 -16.40 -4.46
N TYR A 143 0.61 -16.54 -3.61
CA TYR A 143 1.13 -15.47 -2.76
C TYR A 143 2.44 -14.86 -3.26
N ASP A 144 2.98 -15.30 -4.41
CA ASP A 144 4.21 -14.72 -4.93
C ASP A 144 4.06 -13.21 -5.14
N TYR A 145 5.09 -12.46 -4.74
CA TYR A 145 5.15 -11.00 -4.79
C TYR A 145 4.11 -10.25 -3.95
N SER A 146 3.51 -10.94 -2.97
CA SER A 146 2.70 -10.29 -1.92
C SER A 146 3.57 -9.64 -0.85
N LYS A 147 2.98 -8.81 0.00
CA LYS A 147 3.71 -8.18 1.12
C LYS A 147 4.34 -9.22 2.05
N THR A 148 3.63 -10.31 2.35
CA THR A 148 4.16 -11.42 3.16
C THR A 148 5.25 -12.20 2.43
N TRP A 149 5.18 -12.31 1.10
CA TRP A 149 6.24 -12.90 0.30
C TRP A 149 7.53 -12.07 0.36
N PHE A 150 7.45 -10.74 0.21
CA PHE A 150 8.61 -9.87 0.34
C PHE A 150 9.21 -9.87 1.76
N ASN A 151 8.39 -10.05 2.80
CA ASN A 151 8.89 -10.22 4.17
C ASN A 151 9.69 -11.52 4.35
N LYS A 152 9.30 -12.59 3.65
CA LYS A 152 9.92 -13.92 3.78
C LYS A 152 11.09 -14.13 2.83
N ASN A 153 11.16 -13.35 1.75
CA ASN A 153 12.12 -13.53 0.68
C ASN A 153 13.02 -12.31 0.56
N SER A 154 14.32 -12.53 0.62
CA SER A 154 15.36 -11.54 0.36
C SER A 154 16.42 -12.14 -0.56
N GLY A 155 17.26 -11.30 -1.18
CA GLY A 155 18.33 -11.78 -2.05
C GLY A 155 17.81 -12.40 -3.35
N GLY A 156 18.13 -13.67 -3.62
CA GLY A 156 17.98 -14.31 -4.93
C GLY A 156 16.58 -14.24 -5.56
N ALA A 157 15.52 -14.50 -4.78
CA ALA A 157 14.16 -14.47 -5.31
C ALA A 157 13.70 -13.05 -5.70
N VAL A 158 14.02 -12.05 -4.86
CA VAL A 158 13.75 -10.63 -5.16
C VAL A 158 14.62 -10.13 -6.32
N GLN A 159 15.87 -10.59 -6.38
CA GLN A 159 16.77 -10.31 -7.50
C GLN A 159 16.25 -10.91 -8.81
N GLN A 160 15.65 -12.11 -8.78
CA GLN A 160 15.03 -12.69 -9.98
C GLN A 160 13.85 -11.85 -10.47
N LEU A 161 12.98 -11.36 -9.57
CA LEU A 161 11.92 -10.42 -9.93
C LEU A 161 12.50 -9.15 -10.58
N LYS A 162 13.54 -8.57 -9.97
CA LYS A 162 14.25 -7.40 -10.52
C LYS A 162 14.81 -7.67 -11.93
N LEU A 163 15.46 -8.82 -12.14
CA LEU A 163 15.99 -9.22 -13.45
C LEU A 163 14.87 -9.41 -14.47
N ASN A 164 13.73 -9.93 -14.06
CA ASN A 164 12.56 -10.10 -14.93
C ASN A 164 11.98 -8.74 -15.35
N MET A 165 11.86 -7.80 -14.43
CA MET A 165 11.46 -6.42 -14.76
C MET A 165 12.45 -5.76 -15.73
N ASN A 166 13.76 -5.93 -15.50
CA ASN A 166 14.80 -5.43 -16.38
C ASN A 166 14.70 -6.04 -17.79
N ASN A 167 14.53 -7.36 -17.88
CA ASN A 167 14.35 -8.09 -19.13
C ASN A 167 13.12 -7.62 -19.91
N TYR A 168 11.97 -7.44 -19.22
CA TYR A 168 10.75 -6.92 -19.82
C TYR A 168 10.98 -5.55 -20.47
N PHE A 169 11.56 -4.61 -19.74
CA PHE A 169 11.72 -3.24 -20.24
C PHE A 169 12.79 -3.10 -21.32
N TYR A 170 13.95 -3.75 -21.18
CA TYR A 170 15.07 -3.55 -22.11
C TYR A 170 15.05 -4.52 -23.29
N ASN A 171 14.73 -5.79 -23.08
CA ASN A 171 14.88 -6.81 -24.11
C ASN A 171 13.56 -7.09 -24.84
N GLN A 172 12.44 -7.18 -24.10
CA GLN A 172 11.16 -7.59 -24.71
C GLN A 172 10.39 -6.42 -25.31
N THR A 173 10.38 -5.26 -24.64
CA THR A 173 9.69 -4.06 -25.13
C THR A 173 10.61 -3.02 -25.73
N LYS A 174 11.92 -3.05 -25.39
CA LYS A 174 12.91 -2.04 -25.77
C LYS A 174 12.48 -0.60 -25.39
N SER A 175 11.66 -0.48 -24.35
CA SER A 175 11.13 0.79 -23.86
C SER A 175 12.22 1.75 -23.38
N THR A 176 12.09 3.03 -23.74
CA THR A 176 12.96 4.07 -23.19
C THR A 176 12.60 4.39 -21.75
N SER A 177 13.48 5.11 -21.03
CA SER A 177 13.21 5.48 -19.64
C SER A 177 11.97 6.38 -19.49
N GLN A 178 11.67 7.26 -20.47
CA GLN A 178 10.57 8.22 -20.36
C GLN A 178 9.20 7.60 -20.65
N GLU A 179 9.15 6.49 -21.37
CA GLU A 179 7.90 5.81 -21.79
C GLU A 179 7.41 4.79 -20.76
N ARG A 180 8.19 4.54 -19.71
CA ARG A 180 7.93 3.45 -18.76
C ARG A 180 7.77 3.90 -17.33
N CYS A 181 6.97 3.15 -16.57
CA CYS A 181 6.93 3.23 -15.12
C CYS A 181 6.63 1.87 -14.49
N TRP A 182 6.87 1.75 -13.20
CA TRP A 182 6.69 0.51 -12.47
C TRP A 182 6.26 0.77 -11.03
N THR A 183 5.68 -0.25 -10.40
CA THR A 183 5.26 -0.18 -9.01
C THR A 183 5.49 -1.50 -8.28
N THR A 184 5.50 -1.39 -6.95
CA THR A 184 5.48 -2.46 -5.96
C THR A 184 5.09 -1.82 -4.62
N PHE A 185 5.12 -2.55 -3.50
CA PHE A 185 4.96 -1.92 -2.18
C PHE A 185 6.14 -0.98 -1.89
N THR A 186 5.88 0.27 -1.52
CA THR A 186 6.89 1.33 -1.39
C THR A 186 8.12 0.92 -0.57
N GLN A 187 7.89 0.21 0.54
CA GLN A 187 8.94 -0.31 1.43
C GLN A 187 9.93 -1.30 0.76
N TYR A 188 9.55 -1.96 -0.34
CA TYR A 188 10.43 -2.87 -1.08
C TYR A 188 10.90 -2.30 -2.42
N ALA A 189 10.47 -1.09 -2.80
CA ALA A 189 10.81 -0.47 -4.08
C ALA A 189 12.33 -0.43 -4.29
N ARG A 190 13.10 -0.01 -3.27
CA ARG A 190 14.56 0.08 -3.35
C ARG A 190 15.24 -1.23 -3.78
N GLN A 191 14.67 -2.40 -3.44
CA GLN A 191 15.24 -3.70 -3.79
C GLN A 191 15.07 -4.04 -5.28
N LEU A 192 14.07 -3.45 -5.94
CA LEU A 192 13.75 -3.66 -7.36
C LEU A 192 14.31 -2.56 -8.28
N GLU A 193 15.04 -1.59 -7.73
CA GLU A 193 15.71 -0.54 -8.49
C GLU A 193 16.94 -1.06 -9.25
N PHE A 194 17.07 -0.68 -10.52
CA PHE A 194 18.23 -0.86 -11.38
C PHE A 194 18.48 0.39 -12.22
N LYS A 195 19.60 0.41 -12.94
CA LYS A 195 19.97 1.53 -13.82
C LYS A 195 18.85 1.76 -14.84
N GLY A 196 18.26 2.96 -14.79
CA GLY A 196 17.23 3.41 -15.72
C GLY A 196 15.77 3.19 -15.31
N ASN A 197 15.45 2.49 -14.21
CA ASN A 197 14.07 2.43 -13.67
C ASN A 197 13.88 3.20 -12.36
N LYS A 198 14.96 3.55 -11.64
CA LYS A 198 14.90 4.18 -10.31
C LYS A 198 13.98 5.41 -10.24
N LYS A 199 14.11 6.35 -11.17
CA LYS A 199 13.27 7.57 -11.26
C LYS A 199 11.88 7.33 -11.89
N ARG A 200 11.50 6.08 -12.13
CA ARG A 200 10.26 5.66 -12.80
C ARG A 200 9.34 4.85 -11.91
N PHE A 201 9.63 4.81 -10.61
CA PHE A 201 8.74 4.23 -9.61
C PHE A 201 7.51 5.13 -9.42
N VAL A 202 6.32 4.52 -9.39
CA VAL A 202 5.05 5.20 -9.09
C VAL A 202 4.37 4.41 -7.96
N PRO A 203 4.12 5.03 -6.79
CA PRO A 203 3.54 4.32 -5.65
C PRO A 203 2.10 3.84 -5.93
N LEU A 204 1.66 2.83 -5.19
CA LEU A 204 0.32 2.24 -5.30
C LEU A 204 -0.81 3.16 -4.78
N ASN A 205 -0.47 4.19 -4.00
CA ASN A 205 -1.43 5.09 -3.33
C ASN A 205 -2.14 6.09 -4.26
N GLY A 206 -2.13 5.84 -5.58
CA GLY A 206 -2.93 6.61 -6.51
C GLY A 206 -2.32 7.94 -6.97
N GLN A 207 -1.01 8.16 -6.83
CA GLN A 207 -0.36 9.32 -7.45
C GLN A 207 -0.59 9.34 -8.96
N GLU A 208 -1.24 10.39 -9.46
CA GLU A 208 -1.44 10.58 -10.89
C GLU A 208 -0.21 11.23 -11.55
N LEU A 209 0.25 10.62 -12.65
CA LEU A 209 1.31 11.20 -13.45
C LEU A 209 0.74 12.21 -14.46
N LYS A 210 1.34 13.41 -14.49
CA LYS A 210 1.09 14.41 -15.55
C LYS A 210 1.38 13.82 -16.94
N GLU A 211 2.52 13.15 -17.07
CA GLU A 211 2.91 12.45 -18.29
C GLU A 211 2.60 10.96 -18.19
N LYS A 212 1.57 10.53 -18.91
CA LYS A 212 1.16 9.13 -18.98
C LYS A 212 2.16 8.27 -19.77
N LYS A 213 2.28 6.99 -19.40
CA LYS A 213 3.31 6.04 -19.87
C LYS A 213 2.70 4.92 -20.71
N SER A 214 3.50 4.32 -21.59
CA SER A 214 3.04 3.26 -22.51
C SER A 214 3.47 1.86 -22.06
N TYR A 215 4.55 1.76 -21.28
CA TYR A 215 5.07 0.48 -20.78
C TYR A 215 5.06 0.44 -19.25
N LEU A 216 4.21 -0.41 -18.70
CA LEU A 216 3.94 -0.48 -17.27
C LEU A 216 4.46 -1.81 -16.70
N CYS A 217 4.93 -1.79 -15.45
CA CYS A 217 5.18 -3.02 -14.70
C CYS A 217 4.53 -2.97 -13.31
N PHE A 218 3.58 -3.87 -13.06
CA PHE A 218 2.89 -4.00 -11.78
C PHE A 218 3.47 -5.16 -10.97
N ALA A 219 4.56 -4.91 -10.25
CA ALA A 219 5.31 -5.93 -9.50
C ALA A 219 4.81 -6.08 -8.05
N ALA A 220 3.49 -6.21 -7.86
CA ALA A 220 2.87 -6.46 -6.58
C ALA A 220 1.69 -7.43 -6.71
N ASN A 221 1.50 -8.26 -5.69
CA ASN A 221 0.32 -9.11 -5.52
C ASN A 221 -0.48 -8.65 -4.30
N CYS A 222 -1.60 -7.97 -4.55
CA CYS A 222 -2.28 -7.16 -3.56
C CYS A 222 -3.40 -7.92 -2.86
N PHE A 223 -3.38 -7.95 -1.52
CA PHE A 223 -4.45 -8.53 -0.71
C PHE A 223 -5.02 -7.45 0.20
N PRO A 224 -6.34 -7.48 0.47
CA PRO A 224 -6.94 -6.53 1.39
C PRO A 224 -6.41 -6.74 2.80
N ASN A 225 -6.35 -5.66 3.57
CA ASN A 225 -5.95 -5.74 4.96
C ASN A 225 -7.14 -6.23 5.80
N SER A 226 -7.03 -7.43 6.37
CA SER A 226 -8.09 -8.02 7.20
C SER A 226 -8.51 -7.15 8.37
N PHE A 227 -7.59 -6.34 8.92
CA PHE A 227 -7.93 -5.37 9.96
C PHE A 227 -8.83 -4.24 9.43
N LEU A 228 -8.57 -3.74 8.22
CA LEU A 228 -9.41 -2.70 7.61
C LEU A 228 -10.80 -3.23 7.27
N ILE A 229 -10.90 -4.46 6.76
CA ILE A 229 -12.19 -5.13 6.50
C ILE A 229 -12.99 -5.26 7.80
N ALA A 230 -12.36 -5.69 8.90
CA ALA A 230 -13.02 -5.81 10.19
C ALA A 230 -13.41 -4.46 10.82
N LYS A 231 -12.68 -3.39 10.49
CA LYS A 231 -12.88 -2.06 11.05
C LYS A 231 -14.07 -1.32 10.41
N TYR A 232 -14.29 -1.52 9.10
CA TYR A 232 -15.26 -0.76 8.31
C TYR A 232 -16.36 -1.68 7.75
N ASN A 233 -17.59 -1.47 8.21
CA ASN A 233 -18.73 -2.28 7.77
C ASN A 233 -18.99 -2.18 6.25
N GLU A 234 -18.65 -1.03 5.65
CA GLU A 234 -18.76 -0.81 4.20
C GLU A 234 -17.87 -1.77 3.38
N LEU A 235 -16.82 -2.33 3.99
CA LEU A 235 -15.92 -3.29 3.35
C LEU A 235 -16.33 -4.75 3.58
N SER A 236 -17.44 -5.02 4.27
CA SER A 236 -17.88 -6.39 4.56
C SER A 236 -18.09 -7.26 3.31
N SER A 237 -18.45 -6.63 2.19
CA SER A 237 -18.62 -7.28 0.88
C SER A 237 -17.37 -7.27 0.00
N LEU A 238 -16.25 -6.73 0.50
CA LEU A 238 -15.00 -6.65 -0.24
C LEU A 238 -14.29 -7.99 -0.27
N ASP A 239 -14.28 -8.63 -1.44
CA ASP A 239 -13.45 -9.80 -1.69
C ASP A 239 -12.02 -9.42 -2.13
N GLU A 240 -11.11 -10.41 -2.10
CA GLU A 240 -9.70 -10.22 -2.45
C GLU A 240 -9.49 -9.72 -3.89
N ASP A 241 -10.33 -10.19 -4.82
CA ASP A 241 -10.19 -9.95 -6.24
C ASP A 241 -10.73 -8.57 -6.61
N THR A 242 -11.86 -8.15 -6.05
CA THR A 242 -12.37 -6.78 -6.18
C THR A 242 -11.32 -5.77 -5.70
N TYR A 243 -10.70 -6.00 -4.54
CA TYR A 243 -9.66 -5.12 -4.01
C TYR A 243 -8.43 -5.07 -4.93
N ALA A 244 -7.91 -6.25 -5.31
CA ALA A 244 -6.72 -6.37 -6.14
C ALA A 244 -6.92 -5.73 -7.53
N LEU A 245 -8.07 -5.98 -8.14
CA LEU A 245 -8.45 -5.44 -9.44
C LEU A 245 -8.63 -3.92 -9.39
N SER A 246 -9.29 -3.40 -8.35
CA SER A 246 -9.46 -1.95 -8.14
C SER A 246 -8.12 -1.23 -8.07
N LEU A 247 -7.17 -1.77 -7.30
CA LEU A 247 -5.83 -1.20 -7.18
C LEU A 247 -5.06 -1.17 -8.51
N ILE A 248 -5.02 -2.28 -9.24
CA ILE A 248 -4.26 -2.32 -10.50
C ILE A 248 -4.90 -1.44 -11.57
N LEU A 249 -6.24 -1.41 -11.68
CA LEU A 249 -6.94 -0.56 -12.65
C LEU A 249 -6.73 0.91 -12.34
N LYS A 250 -6.91 1.32 -11.07
CA LYS A 250 -6.65 2.70 -10.65
C LYS A 250 -5.22 3.11 -10.93
N TRP A 251 -4.24 2.25 -10.61
CA TRP A 251 -2.84 2.52 -10.88
C TRP A 251 -2.55 2.66 -12.37
N ILE A 252 -3.06 1.75 -13.21
CA ILE A 252 -2.91 1.80 -14.67
C ILE A 252 -3.49 3.10 -15.23
N ILE A 253 -4.66 3.55 -14.79
CA ILE A 253 -5.26 4.81 -15.27
C ILE A 253 -4.45 6.03 -14.81
N ASN A 254 -3.93 5.98 -13.58
CA ASN A 254 -3.18 7.10 -13.01
C ASN A 254 -1.81 7.29 -13.67
N CYS A 255 -1.18 6.22 -14.15
CA CYS A 255 0.16 6.29 -14.75
C CYS A 255 0.21 6.03 -16.25
N GLY A 256 -0.75 5.30 -16.81
CA GLY A 256 -0.76 4.78 -18.18
C GLY A 256 -1.59 5.61 -19.15
N ASN A 257 -1.18 5.64 -20.42
CA ASN A 257 -1.93 6.39 -21.45
C ASN A 257 -3.02 5.52 -22.06
N ILE A 258 -4.19 5.44 -21.42
CA ILE A 258 -5.32 4.61 -21.88
C ILE A 258 -5.94 5.06 -23.22
N ASN A 259 -5.57 6.23 -23.75
CA ASN A 259 -6.04 6.71 -25.06
C ASN A 259 -5.20 6.15 -26.23
N LYS A 260 -4.05 5.54 -25.94
CA LYS A 260 -3.15 4.92 -26.90
C LYS A 260 -2.86 3.48 -26.46
N PRO A 261 -2.36 2.60 -27.35
CA PRO A 261 -1.91 1.28 -26.94
C PRO A 261 -0.90 1.38 -25.79
N LEU A 262 -1.17 0.67 -24.70
CA LEU A 262 -0.26 0.54 -23.57
C LEU A 262 -0.11 -0.93 -23.19
N THR A 263 1.08 -1.31 -22.75
CA THR A 263 1.40 -2.68 -22.37
C THR A 263 1.74 -2.74 -20.89
N VAL A 264 1.17 -3.69 -20.17
CA VAL A 264 1.47 -3.93 -18.75
C VAL A 264 2.07 -5.32 -18.55
N PHE A 265 3.23 -5.38 -17.90
CA PHE A 265 3.80 -6.62 -17.39
C PHE A 265 3.42 -6.84 -15.92
N ILE A 266 2.81 -7.99 -15.64
CA ILE A 266 2.34 -8.36 -14.30
C ILE A 266 3.06 -9.66 -13.89
N PRO A 267 4.15 -9.59 -13.11
CA PRO A 267 4.91 -10.77 -12.71
C PRO A 267 4.09 -11.81 -11.93
N SER A 268 3.13 -11.38 -11.11
CA SER A 268 2.26 -12.30 -10.35
C SER A 268 1.23 -12.95 -11.28
N MET A 269 1.23 -14.28 -11.37
CA MET A 269 0.25 -15.04 -12.15
C MET A 269 -1.18 -14.78 -11.66
N ARG A 270 -1.39 -14.63 -10.34
CA ARG A 270 -2.73 -14.34 -9.79
C ARG A 270 -3.28 -13.01 -10.32
N MET A 271 -2.49 -11.94 -10.19
CA MET A 271 -2.89 -10.60 -10.63
C MET A 271 -3.05 -10.52 -12.15
N GLU A 272 -2.18 -11.19 -12.90
CA GLU A 272 -2.26 -11.27 -14.36
C GLU A 272 -3.55 -11.95 -14.82
N LYS A 273 -3.87 -13.12 -14.24
CA LYS A 273 -5.11 -13.84 -14.52
C LYS A 273 -6.33 -12.99 -14.18
N LEU A 274 -6.35 -12.37 -13.00
CA LEU A 274 -7.44 -11.52 -12.55
C LEU A 274 -7.72 -10.38 -13.54
N LEU A 275 -6.68 -9.65 -13.98
CA LEU A 275 -6.85 -8.58 -14.96
C LEU A 275 -7.27 -9.14 -16.34
N SER A 276 -6.69 -10.26 -16.76
CA SER A 276 -7.01 -10.91 -18.03
C SER A 276 -8.48 -11.33 -18.09
N GLN A 277 -8.99 -11.98 -17.05
CA GLN A 277 -10.40 -12.38 -16.94
C GLN A 277 -11.32 -11.17 -17.01
N TRP A 278 -10.95 -10.07 -16.34
CA TRP A 278 -11.74 -8.83 -16.39
C TRP A 278 -11.74 -8.14 -17.76
N ILE A 279 -10.59 -8.11 -18.46
CA ILE A 279 -10.50 -7.49 -19.80
C ILE A 279 -11.29 -8.31 -20.82
N TYR A 280 -11.06 -9.63 -20.84
CA TYR A 280 -11.55 -10.52 -21.88
C TYR A 280 -12.88 -11.22 -21.55
N ASN A 281 -13.43 -11.01 -20.35
CA ASN A 281 -14.62 -11.70 -19.83
C ASN A 281 -14.51 -13.24 -19.91
N ILE A 282 -13.32 -13.79 -19.60
CA ILE A 282 -13.00 -15.24 -19.63
C ILE A 282 -13.16 -15.86 -18.23
#